data_AF-A0A0H2UAZ7-F1
#
_entry.id   AF-A0A0H2UAZ7-F1
#
_cell.length_a   1.000
_cell.length_b   1.000
_cell.length_c   1.000
_cell.angle_alpha   90.00
_cell.angle_beta   90.00
_cell.angle_gamma   90.00
#
_symmetry.space_group_name_H-M   'P 1'
#
loop_
_entity.id
_entity.type
_entity.pdbx_description
1 polymer ?
#
loop_
_entity_poly.entity_id
_entity_poly.type
_entity_poly.pdbx_seq_one_letter_code
_entity_poly.pdbx_strand_id
1 'polypeptide(L)'
;MRTGALLVSLGSGCLLASYTGNINYFSPSAHHPGLGVSIRKVAARHYANSPWDPATLNFTHGVASGDPYQDSVILWTRAAPIGSDNDDSNVTVSGLVALYSHETEKYVKASAAPVCLQWSISESKDLASPADSGTAYTSSDIDYTVKVEAKNLKPFTIYWYQFNMCNSQVKSPLGRTKTLPAKGSRDVTSVKLAVYSCSNYPAGFFNAYGNAVNKDSVDYVVHLGDYIYEYEDGHYGWGHSMGRIPLPNEEIVSLYDYRKRHATHRTDAGLYRSHQSFPWIPTWDDHEVADNVWKAGSAGMNNSEDSFVREGGVSTDQRKMNAVRAYFEWMPIRQVDMDDNLRVWRSFAFGDLLDLIVLDTRVYDRSITDLYWNSPYVDAIRAEASRSLMGPRQES
;
A
#
# COMPACT_ATOMS: atom_id res chain seq x y z
N MET A 1 50.33 -28.74 -10.06
CA MET A 1 49.41 -28.09 -9.10
C MET A 1 48.86 -26.82 -9.73
N ARG A 2 47.64 -26.89 -10.27
CA ARG A 2 46.81 -25.71 -10.55
C ARG A 2 45.41 -26.05 -10.06
N THR A 3 45.05 -25.46 -8.94
CA THR A 3 43.73 -25.52 -8.32
C THR A 3 42.73 -24.83 -9.23
N GLY A 4 41.81 -25.60 -9.81
CA GLY A 4 40.64 -25.06 -10.51
C GLY A 4 39.62 -24.61 -9.47
N ALA A 5 39.35 -23.30 -9.43
CA ALA A 5 38.24 -22.76 -8.67
C ALA A 5 36.92 -23.17 -9.33
N LEU A 6 36.10 -23.92 -8.59
CA LEU A 6 34.74 -24.28 -8.99
C LEU A 6 33.87 -23.01 -8.83
N LEU A 7 33.61 -22.30 -9.93
CA LEU A 7 32.55 -21.29 -9.96
C LEU A 7 31.20 -22.01 -9.91
N VAL A 8 30.60 -22.05 -8.72
CA VAL A 8 29.19 -22.43 -8.58
C VAL A 8 28.35 -21.31 -9.17
N SER A 9 27.82 -21.56 -10.36
CA SER A 9 26.77 -20.71 -10.95
C SER A 9 25.50 -20.90 -10.12
N LEU A 10 25.23 -19.95 -9.21
CA LEU A 10 23.89 -19.78 -8.67
C LEU A 10 22.99 -19.33 -9.82
N GLY A 11 22.33 -20.30 -10.45
CA GLY A 11 21.56 -20.11 -11.67
C GLY A 11 20.41 -19.11 -11.49
N SER A 12 20.11 -18.39 -12.56
CA SER A 12 19.08 -17.35 -12.69
C SER A 12 17.67 -17.78 -12.22
N GLY A 13 17.40 -19.08 -12.08
CA GLY A 13 16.16 -19.62 -11.52
C GLY A 13 15.97 -19.37 -10.02
N CYS A 14 17.05 -19.28 -9.23
CA CYS A 14 16.98 -19.05 -7.79
C CYS A 14 16.59 -17.60 -7.45
N LEU A 15 17.07 -16.63 -8.24
CA LEU A 15 16.71 -15.20 -8.09
C LEU A 15 15.28 -14.88 -8.54
N LEU A 16 14.73 -15.58 -9.55
CA LEU A 16 13.35 -15.39 -9.98
C LEU A 16 12.34 -15.80 -8.89
N ALA A 17 12.56 -16.95 -8.24
CA ALA A 17 11.74 -17.44 -7.13
C ALA A 17 11.87 -16.59 -5.84
N SER A 18 12.88 -15.71 -5.78
CA SER A 18 13.15 -14.85 -4.62
C SER A 18 12.15 -13.69 -4.52
N TYR A 19 11.84 -13.03 -5.64
CA TYR A 19 10.94 -11.85 -5.65
C TYR A 19 9.46 -12.20 -5.57
N THR A 20 9.08 -13.43 -5.93
CA THR A 20 7.69 -13.90 -5.83
C THR A 20 7.19 -13.99 -4.38
N GLY A 21 8.08 -13.94 -3.39
CA GLY A 21 7.68 -13.87 -1.99
C GLY A 21 7.05 -12.53 -1.57
N ASN A 22 7.22 -11.48 -2.37
CA ASN A 22 6.71 -10.14 -2.08
C ASN A 22 5.60 -9.77 -3.06
N ILE A 23 4.37 -9.70 -2.58
CA ILE A 23 3.19 -9.50 -3.43
C ILE A 23 3.15 -8.10 -4.06
N ASN A 24 3.94 -7.13 -3.57
CA ASN A 24 4.03 -5.81 -4.19
C ASN A 24 4.64 -5.82 -5.60
N TYR A 25 5.34 -6.89 -6.02
CA TYR A 25 5.78 -7.03 -7.42
C TYR A 25 4.72 -7.56 -8.37
N PHE A 26 3.70 -8.22 -7.84
CA PHE A 26 2.78 -8.98 -8.67
C PHE A 26 1.84 -8.10 -9.45
N SER A 27 1.36 -8.71 -10.53
CA SER A 27 0.01 -8.58 -11.04
C SER A 27 -1.00 -8.16 -9.98
N PRO A 28 -1.48 -6.91 -9.89
CA PRO A 28 -2.72 -6.68 -9.18
C PRO A 28 -3.87 -7.46 -9.85
N SER A 29 -3.74 -7.87 -11.12
CA SER A 29 -4.62 -8.80 -11.84
C SER A 29 -4.01 -10.18 -12.02
N ALA A 30 -4.74 -11.25 -11.70
CA ALA A 30 -4.34 -12.60 -12.15
C ALA A 30 -4.48 -12.77 -13.68
N HIS A 31 -5.34 -11.97 -14.31
CA HIS A 31 -5.67 -12.07 -15.74
C HIS A 31 -4.79 -11.19 -16.64
N HIS A 32 -4.12 -10.20 -16.05
CA HIS A 32 -3.29 -9.23 -16.78
C HIS A 32 -1.87 -9.17 -16.17
N PRO A 33 -1.02 -10.18 -16.39
CA PRO A 33 0.32 -10.24 -15.79
C PRO A 33 1.24 -9.08 -16.22
N GLY A 34 0.92 -8.41 -17.34
CA GLY A 34 1.61 -7.18 -17.78
C GLY A 34 1.33 -5.95 -16.90
N LEU A 35 0.33 -6.03 -16.02
CA LEU A 35 0.05 -5.02 -15.00
C LEU A 35 0.95 -5.17 -13.75
N GLY A 36 2.01 -5.98 -13.80
CA GLY A 36 2.91 -6.17 -12.66
C GLY A 36 4.28 -5.63 -12.97
N VAL A 37 5.06 -5.32 -11.94
CA VAL A 37 6.48 -5.07 -12.15
C VAL A 37 7.09 -6.36 -12.70
N SER A 38 7.75 -6.28 -13.85
CA SER A 38 8.32 -7.48 -14.47
C SER A 38 9.41 -8.09 -13.59
N ILE A 39 9.05 -9.10 -12.79
CA ILE A 39 9.98 -9.82 -11.91
C ILE A 39 11.17 -10.37 -12.69
N ARG A 40 10.95 -10.78 -13.95
CA ARG A 40 12.04 -11.21 -14.82
C ARG A 40 13.05 -10.09 -15.08
N LYS A 41 12.59 -8.86 -15.38
CA LYS A 41 13.46 -7.70 -15.57
C LYS A 41 14.12 -7.30 -14.25
N VAL A 42 13.40 -7.36 -13.14
CA VAL A 42 13.94 -7.15 -11.77
C VAL A 42 15.08 -8.12 -11.52
N ALA A 43 14.82 -9.42 -11.55
CA ALA A 43 15.82 -10.45 -11.30
C ALA A 43 17.01 -10.36 -12.25
N ALA A 44 16.80 -10.02 -13.53
CA ALA A 44 17.87 -9.92 -14.52
C ALA A 44 18.90 -8.80 -14.25
N ARG A 45 18.49 -7.68 -13.65
CA ARG A 45 19.40 -6.57 -13.28
C ARG A 45 20.02 -6.72 -11.89
N HIS A 46 19.53 -7.66 -11.08
CA HIS A 46 20.01 -7.87 -9.73
C HIS A 46 21.11 -8.94 -9.68
N TYR A 47 22.24 -8.61 -9.06
CA TYR A 47 23.35 -9.54 -8.90
C TYR A 47 23.33 -10.14 -7.51
N ALA A 48 23.18 -11.48 -7.41
CA ALA A 48 23.25 -12.21 -6.15
C ALA A 48 24.55 -11.92 -5.35
N ASN A 49 25.63 -11.53 -6.05
CA ASN A 49 26.95 -11.30 -5.49
C ASN A 49 27.19 -9.85 -5.01
N SER A 50 26.17 -8.97 -5.07
CA SER A 50 26.26 -7.59 -4.58
C SER A 50 25.08 -7.25 -3.65
N PRO A 51 24.83 -8.00 -2.56
CA PRO A 51 23.77 -7.66 -1.62
C PRO A 51 24.11 -6.37 -0.86
N TRP A 52 23.07 -5.68 -0.37
CA TRP A 52 23.26 -4.59 0.59
C TRP A 52 23.94 -5.10 1.86
N ASP A 53 24.82 -4.28 2.44
CA ASP A 53 25.27 -4.48 3.83
C ASP A 53 24.06 -4.27 4.75
N PRO A 54 23.62 -5.29 5.52
CA PRO A 54 22.48 -5.15 6.43
C PRO A 54 22.63 -4.01 7.45
N ALA A 55 23.86 -3.62 7.82
CA ALA A 55 24.09 -2.49 8.73
C ALA A 55 23.74 -1.14 8.10
N THR A 56 23.63 -1.08 6.78
CA THR A 56 23.23 0.12 6.02
C THR A 56 21.75 0.16 5.68
N LEU A 57 20.96 -0.81 6.16
CA LEU A 57 19.52 -0.89 5.94
C LEU A 57 18.74 -0.62 7.24
N ASN A 58 17.53 -0.07 7.13
CA ASN A 58 16.66 0.13 8.29
C ASN A 58 15.17 0.00 7.95
N PHE A 59 14.38 -0.34 8.96
CA PHE A 59 12.91 -0.37 8.94
C PHE A 59 12.33 1.03 9.13
N THR A 60 12.41 1.83 8.06
CA THR A 60 12.17 3.28 8.09
C THR A 60 10.76 3.68 8.57
N HIS A 61 9.74 2.87 8.31
CA HIS A 61 8.34 3.21 8.58
C HIS A 61 7.62 2.13 9.42
N GLY A 62 8.38 1.39 10.23
CA GLY A 62 7.86 0.33 11.09
C GLY A 62 7.19 -0.79 10.31
N VAL A 63 6.20 -1.42 10.95
CA VAL A 63 5.47 -2.57 10.40
C VAL A 63 3.97 -2.30 10.38
N ALA A 64 3.23 -3.04 9.57
CA ALA A 64 1.78 -3.01 9.55
C ALA A 64 1.20 -4.40 9.26
N SER A 65 -0.07 -4.61 9.60
CA SER A 65 -0.81 -5.78 9.17
C SER A 65 -2.21 -5.39 8.73
N GLY A 66 -2.82 -6.17 7.86
CA GLY A 66 -4.12 -5.81 7.33
C GLY A 66 -4.78 -6.91 6.52
N ASP A 67 -6.02 -6.61 6.13
CA ASP A 67 -6.96 -7.54 5.52
C ASP A 67 -6.89 -8.92 6.22
N PRO A 68 -7.24 -9.06 7.50
CA PRO A 68 -7.21 -10.38 8.10
C PRO A 68 -8.27 -11.28 7.44
N TYR A 69 -7.92 -12.55 7.26
CA TYR A 69 -8.86 -13.66 7.05
C TYR A 69 -8.80 -14.59 8.26
N GLN A 70 -9.60 -15.65 8.23
CA GLN A 70 -9.67 -16.62 9.33
C GLN A 70 -8.35 -17.40 9.50
N ASP A 71 -7.58 -17.57 8.43
CA ASP A 71 -6.38 -18.39 8.38
C ASP A 71 -5.16 -17.68 7.77
N SER A 72 -5.32 -16.42 7.36
CA SER A 72 -4.24 -15.62 6.79
C SER A 72 -4.33 -14.13 7.14
N VAL A 73 -3.21 -13.42 7.02
CA VAL A 73 -3.15 -11.96 7.19
C VAL A 73 -2.02 -11.37 6.34
N ILE A 74 -2.21 -10.15 5.83
CA ILE A 74 -1.11 -9.41 5.20
C ILE A 74 -0.20 -8.84 6.26
N LEU A 75 1.10 -9.04 6.09
CA LEU A 75 2.16 -8.38 6.84
C LEU A 75 2.90 -7.43 5.91
N TRP A 76 3.19 -6.22 6.40
CA TRP A 76 3.81 -5.15 5.64
C TRP A 76 4.96 -4.51 6.40
N THR A 77 5.99 -4.08 5.67
CA THR A 77 7.06 -3.19 6.17
C THR A 77 7.72 -2.41 5.02
N ARG A 78 8.51 -1.38 5.33
CA ARG A 78 9.48 -0.78 4.39
C ARG A 78 10.90 -0.92 4.90
N ALA A 79 11.77 -1.52 4.10
CA ALA A 79 13.16 -1.85 4.46
C ALA A 79 14.14 -1.27 3.44
N ALA A 80 14.63 -0.07 3.72
CA ALA A 80 15.36 0.75 2.76
C ALA A 80 16.78 1.10 3.28
N PRO A 81 17.70 1.49 2.38
CA PRO A 81 19.01 2.02 2.77
C PRO A 81 18.88 3.24 3.69
N ILE A 82 19.77 3.33 4.70
CA ILE A 82 19.82 4.47 5.61
C ILE A 82 20.11 5.74 4.79
N GLY A 83 19.29 6.78 5.02
CA GLY A 83 19.40 8.04 4.29
C GLY A 83 18.86 8.00 2.86
N SER A 84 18.31 6.86 2.39
CA SER A 84 17.53 6.85 1.15
C SER A 84 16.21 7.58 1.33
N ASP A 85 15.86 8.40 0.34
CA ASP A 85 14.53 8.96 0.23
C ASP A 85 13.55 7.89 -0.32
N ASN A 86 12.29 8.27 -0.56
CA ASN A 86 11.39 7.53 -1.44
C ASN A 86 11.98 7.42 -2.85
N ASP A 87 11.67 6.31 -3.54
CA ASP A 87 12.14 6.10 -4.91
C ASP A 87 11.60 7.20 -5.85
N ASP A 88 12.53 8.02 -6.37
CA ASP A 88 12.31 9.19 -7.26
C ASP A 88 11.97 8.77 -8.71
N SER A 89 11.31 7.61 -8.88
CA SER A 89 10.86 7.16 -10.20
C SER A 89 9.67 8.02 -10.64
N ASN A 90 9.99 9.12 -11.32
CA ASN A 90 9.04 9.92 -12.09
C ASN A 90 8.74 9.32 -13.48
N VAL A 91 9.02 8.02 -13.67
CA VAL A 91 8.66 7.31 -14.89
C VAL A 91 7.17 7.05 -14.89
N THR A 92 6.44 7.97 -15.51
CA THR A 92 5.09 7.79 -15.99
C THR A 92 5.10 6.87 -17.20
N VAL A 93 4.23 5.86 -17.20
CA VAL A 93 4.08 4.95 -18.35
C VAL A 93 3.24 5.68 -19.39
N SER A 94 3.87 6.47 -20.26
CA SER A 94 3.15 7.09 -21.37
C SER A 94 3.01 6.11 -22.55
N GLY A 95 1.77 5.82 -22.96
CA GLY A 95 1.44 5.04 -24.16
C GLY A 95 1.05 3.57 -23.90
N LEU A 96 0.79 2.80 -24.98
CA LEU A 96 0.47 1.36 -24.98
C LEU A 96 1.69 0.49 -24.62
N VAL A 97 2.38 0.80 -23.52
CA VAL A 97 3.45 -0.01 -22.96
C VAL A 97 2.96 -0.56 -21.63
N ALA A 98 3.22 -1.85 -21.38
CA ALA A 98 2.70 -2.58 -20.22
C ALA A 98 2.81 -1.75 -18.93
N LEU A 99 1.67 -1.62 -18.25
CA LEU A 99 1.28 -0.60 -17.26
C LEU A 99 2.23 -0.41 -16.05
N TYR A 100 3.37 -1.12 -15.98
CA TYR A 100 4.34 -1.18 -14.87
C TYR A 100 5.79 -1.40 -15.36
N SER A 101 6.17 -0.85 -16.52
CA SER A 101 7.52 -1.02 -17.07
C SER A 101 8.47 0.12 -16.65
N HIS A 102 9.44 -0.19 -15.79
CA HIS A 102 10.52 0.72 -15.36
C HIS A 102 11.64 0.94 -16.40
N GLU A 103 11.49 0.47 -17.64
CA GLU A 103 12.57 0.50 -18.66
C GLU A 103 12.75 1.85 -19.38
N THR A 104 12.11 2.93 -18.95
CA THR A 104 12.44 4.26 -19.50
C THR A 104 13.56 4.89 -18.67
N GLU A 105 14.77 4.40 -18.94
CA GLU A 105 16.04 4.86 -18.37
C GLU A 105 16.28 6.37 -18.63
N LYS A 106 15.98 7.21 -17.63
CA LYS A 106 16.63 8.52 -17.51
C LYS A 106 16.78 9.03 -16.07
N TYR A 107 16.00 8.52 -15.11
CA TYR A 107 15.88 9.16 -13.79
C TYR A 107 16.19 8.27 -12.58
N VAL A 108 16.26 6.94 -12.71
CA VAL A 108 16.64 6.06 -11.59
C VAL A 108 17.70 5.06 -12.03
N LYS A 109 18.91 5.17 -11.45
CA LYS A 109 19.87 4.07 -11.48
C LYS A 109 19.36 3.01 -10.51
N ALA A 110 18.54 2.08 -11.01
CA ALA A 110 18.04 0.96 -10.21
C ALA A 110 19.23 0.27 -9.51
N SER A 111 19.15 0.14 -8.17
CA SER A 111 20.19 -0.56 -7.44
C SER A 111 20.23 -2.01 -7.90
N ALA A 112 21.41 -2.49 -8.29
CA ALA A 112 21.58 -3.89 -8.63
C ALA A 112 21.57 -4.81 -7.40
N ALA A 113 21.49 -4.24 -6.19
CA ALA A 113 21.48 -4.95 -4.92
C ALA A 113 20.05 -5.16 -4.39
N PRO A 114 19.55 -6.42 -4.31
CA PRO A 114 18.31 -6.71 -3.59
C PRO A 114 18.43 -6.44 -2.10
N VAL A 115 17.32 -6.04 -1.47
CA VAL A 115 17.14 -6.13 -0.03
C VAL A 115 16.39 -7.43 0.28
N CYS A 116 16.99 -8.29 1.10
CA CYS A 116 16.42 -9.57 1.51
C CYS A 116 15.94 -9.51 2.95
N LEU A 117 14.72 -9.99 3.19
CA LEU A 117 14.13 -10.09 4.51
C LEU A 117 13.62 -11.51 4.78
N GLN A 118 13.83 -11.97 6.01
CA GLN A 118 13.09 -13.08 6.59
C GLN A 118 11.91 -12.52 7.39
N TRP A 119 10.80 -13.21 7.40
CA TRP A 119 9.65 -12.86 8.22
C TRP A 119 9.13 -14.08 8.97
N SER A 120 8.54 -13.86 10.14
CA SER A 120 7.89 -14.90 10.92
C SER A 120 6.69 -14.36 11.66
N ILE A 121 5.72 -15.23 11.92
CA ILE A 121 4.52 -14.95 12.72
C ILE A 121 4.29 -16.08 13.71
N SER A 122 3.92 -15.77 14.96
CA SER A 122 3.70 -16.77 16.02
C SER A 122 2.65 -16.31 17.04
N GLU A 123 2.05 -17.27 17.73
CA GLU A 123 1.21 -17.03 18.91
C GLU A 123 2.04 -16.60 20.14
N SER A 124 3.37 -16.57 20.04
CA SER A 124 4.26 -16.09 21.10
C SER A 124 5.07 -14.88 20.67
N LYS A 125 5.28 -13.93 21.61
CA LYS A 125 6.07 -12.70 21.38
C LYS A 125 7.54 -12.95 21.06
N ASP A 126 8.08 -14.08 21.51
CA ASP A 126 9.47 -14.48 21.27
C ASP A 126 9.69 -15.14 19.90
N LEU A 127 8.60 -15.43 19.17
CA LEU A 127 8.60 -16.04 17.84
C LEU A 127 9.29 -17.42 17.81
N ALA A 128 9.36 -18.13 18.95
CA ALA A 128 10.11 -19.38 19.08
C ALA A 128 9.53 -20.54 18.27
N SER A 129 8.21 -20.54 18.02
CA SER A 129 7.51 -21.54 17.21
C SER A 129 6.60 -20.82 16.22
N PRO A 130 7.13 -20.40 15.06
CA PRO A 130 6.34 -19.67 14.08
C PRO A 130 5.22 -20.55 13.52
N ALA A 131 4.02 -20.00 13.43
CA ALA A 131 2.90 -20.59 12.71
C ALA A 131 3.13 -20.51 11.19
N ASP A 132 3.80 -19.46 10.74
CA ASP A 132 4.30 -19.32 9.37
C ASP A 132 5.56 -18.46 9.33
N SER A 133 6.36 -18.65 8.30
CA SER A 133 7.58 -17.88 8.06
C SER A 133 8.03 -18.00 6.62
N GLY A 134 8.83 -17.04 6.17
CA GLY A 134 9.39 -17.09 4.84
C GLY A 134 10.45 -16.05 4.60
N THR A 135 10.82 -15.93 3.32
CA THR A 135 11.77 -14.93 2.83
C THR A 135 11.08 -14.10 1.76
N ALA A 136 11.30 -12.79 1.79
CA ALA A 136 10.82 -11.84 0.79
C ALA A 136 11.96 -10.91 0.37
N TYR A 137 11.91 -10.47 -0.88
CA TYR A 137 12.90 -9.56 -1.44
C TYR A 137 12.21 -8.25 -1.82
N THR A 138 12.95 -7.15 -1.75
CA THR A 138 12.48 -5.83 -2.20
C THR A 138 13.61 -5.04 -2.85
N SER A 139 13.23 -4.03 -3.62
CA SER A 139 14.10 -3.10 -4.35
C SER A 139 13.45 -1.73 -4.41
N SER A 140 14.15 -0.76 -5.01
CA SER A 140 13.63 0.58 -5.24
C SER A 140 12.41 0.59 -6.17
N ASP A 141 12.24 -0.42 -7.03
CA ASP A 141 11.11 -0.53 -7.97
C ASP A 141 9.74 -0.41 -7.29
N ILE A 142 9.63 -0.91 -6.06
CA ILE A 142 8.42 -0.88 -5.23
C ILE A 142 8.68 -0.10 -3.94
N ASP A 143 9.56 0.89 -4.00
CA ASP A 143 9.93 1.79 -2.89
C ASP A 143 10.37 1.05 -1.62
N TYR A 144 11.07 -0.07 -1.80
CA TYR A 144 11.57 -0.92 -0.72
C TYR A 144 10.49 -1.47 0.21
N THR A 145 9.23 -1.50 -0.24
CA THR A 145 8.10 -2.04 0.51
C THR A 145 8.04 -3.56 0.38
N VAL A 146 7.72 -4.22 1.49
CA VAL A 146 7.55 -5.66 1.56
C VAL A 146 6.13 -5.94 2.00
N LYS A 147 5.44 -6.78 1.23
CA LYS A 147 4.12 -7.26 1.57
C LYS A 147 4.05 -8.77 1.36
N VAL A 148 3.68 -9.49 2.41
CA VAL A 148 3.58 -10.96 2.40
C VAL A 148 2.23 -11.39 2.98
N GLU A 149 1.69 -12.49 2.49
CA GLU A 149 0.51 -13.13 3.10
C GLU A 149 0.98 -14.28 3.98
N ALA A 150 0.89 -14.10 5.29
CA ALA A 150 1.14 -15.18 6.25
C ALA A 150 -0.11 -16.06 6.36
N LYS A 151 0.06 -17.38 6.30
CA LYS A 151 -1.01 -18.39 6.20
C LYS A 151 -0.94 -19.37 7.37
N ASN A 152 -1.75 -20.43 7.33
CA ASN A 152 -1.78 -21.51 8.33
C ASN A 152 -2.10 -21.00 9.76
N LEU A 153 -2.82 -19.88 9.86
CA LEU A 153 -3.17 -19.27 11.12
C LEU A 153 -4.48 -19.85 11.67
N LYS A 154 -4.64 -19.78 13.00
CA LYS A 154 -5.89 -20.13 13.66
C LYS A 154 -6.87 -18.96 13.59
N PRO A 155 -8.18 -19.22 13.42
CA PRO A 155 -9.20 -18.18 13.48
C PRO A 155 -9.23 -17.43 14.81
N PHE A 156 -9.64 -16.16 14.76
CA PHE A 156 -9.85 -15.26 15.90
C PHE A 156 -8.69 -15.23 16.92
N THR A 157 -7.46 -15.36 16.45
CA THR A 157 -6.27 -15.54 17.30
C THR A 157 -5.32 -14.35 17.13
N ILE A 158 -4.75 -13.89 18.25
CA ILE A 158 -3.73 -12.84 18.25
C ILE A 158 -2.38 -13.47 17.91
N TYR A 159 -1.66 -12.82 17.00
CA TYR A 159 -0.32 -13.21 16.58
C TYR A 159 0.65 -12.04 16.72
N TRP A 160 1.92 -12.37 16.91
CA TRP A 160 3.05 -11.44 16.81
C TRP A 160 3.89 -11.78 15.59
N TYR A 161 4.42 -10.76 14.93
CA TYR A 161 5.22 -10.93 13.73
C TYR A 161 6.39 -9.96 13.68
N GLN A 162 7.46 -10.35 12.98
CA GLN A 162 8.65 -9.52 12.82
C GLN A 162 9.33 -9.82 11.48
N PHE A 163 9.97 -8.79 10.94
CA PHE A 163 10.86 -8.90 9.79
C PHE A 163 12.31 -8.76 10.24
N ASN A 164 13.20 -9.54 9.64
CA ASN A 164 14.62 -9.53 9.92
C ASN A 164 15.38 -9.40 8.60
N MET A 165 16.39 -8.55 8.55
CA MET A 165 17.28 -8.53 7.39
C MET A 165 17.99 -9.88 7.28
N CYS A 166 18.00 -10.48 6.09
CA CYS A 166 18.64 -11.78 5.88
C CYS A 166 20.10 -11.75 6.34
N ASN A 167 20.53 -12.82 7.02
CA ASN A 167 21.91 -12.98 7.53
C ASN A 167 22.35 -11.86 8.49
N SER A 168 21.41 -11.25 9.23
CA SER A 168 21.69 -10.14 10.14
C SER A 168 20.83 -10.20 11.41
N GLN A 169 21.23 -9.43 12.43
CA GLN A 169 20.46 -9.18 13.65
C GLN A 169 19.63 -7.90 13.59
N VAL A 170 19.62 -7.20 12.44
CA VAL A 170 18.77 -6.02 12.23
C VAL A 170 17.32 -6.48 12.05
N LYS A 171 16.48 -6.14 13.04
CA LYS A 171 15.08 -6.56 13.15
C LYS A 171 14.15 -5.36 13.08
N SER A 172 12.97 -5.57 12.53
CA SER A 172 11.87 -4.60 12.59
C SER A 172 11.35 -4.50 14.02
N PRO A 173 10.57 -3.46 14.34
CA PRO A 173 9.69 -3.51 15.51
C PRO A 173 8.82 -4.77 15.48
N LEU A 174 8.52 -5.33 16.65
CA LEU A 174 7.59 -6.44 16.79
C LEU A 174 6.17 -5.94 16.54
N GLY A 175 5.52 -6.47 15.51
CA GLY A 175 4.11 -6.20 15.21
C GLY A 175 3.16 -7.15 15.91
N ARG A 176 1.90 -6.73 16.06
CA ARG A 176 0.79 -7.55 16.54
C ARG A 176 -0.34 -7.51 15.53
N THR A 177 -0.99 -8.64 15.32
CA THR A 177 -2.13 -8.78 14.42
C THR A 177 -3.17 -9.75 15.00
N LYS A 178 -4.33 -9.87 14.35
CA LYS A 178 -5.40 -10.79 14.74
C LYS A 178 -6.14 -11.30 13.50
N THR A 179 -6.34 -12.60 13.40
CA THR A 179 -7.16 -13.23 12.34
C THR A 179 -8.65 -13.03 12.57
N LEU A 180 -9.47 -13.19 11.52
CA LEU A 180 -10.93 -13.14 11.63
C LEU A 180 -11.49 -14.40 12.32
N PRO A 181 -12.70 -14.32 12.91
CA PRO A 181 -13.47 -15.51 13.23
C PRO A 181 -13.69 -16.40 12.00
N ALA A 182 -13.76 -17.72 12.22
CA ALA A 182 -14.01 -18.65 11.12
C ALA A 182 -15.43 -18.44 10.57
N LYS A 183 -15.58 -18.37 9.25
CA LYS A 183 -16.90 -18.28 8.59
C LYS A 183 -17.81 -19.42 9.08
N GLY A 184 -19.03 -19.11 9.49
CA GLY A 184 -19.95 -20.10 10.08
C GLY A 184 -19.82 -20.28 11.60
N SER A 185 -18.82 -19.68 12.25
CA SER A 185 -18.64 -19.78 13.71
C SER A 185 -19.62 -18.89 14.45
N ARG A 186 -20.24 -19.45 15.49
CA ARG A 186 -21.14 -18.75 16.43
C ARG A 186 -20.51 -18.50 17.80
N ASP A 187 -19.26 -18.91 17.99
CA ASP A 187 -18.56 -18.82 19.27
C ASP A 187 -18.09 -17.39 19.57
N VAL A 188 -17.94 -16.57 18.52
CA VAL A 188 -17.60 -15.15 18.64
C VAL A 188 -18.88 -14.32 18.72
N THR A 189 -19.17 -13.81 19.91
CA THR A 189 -20.38 -13.01 20.19
C THR A 189 -20.14 -11.50 20.16
N SER A 190 -18.88 -11.06 20.05
CA SER A 190 -18.53 -9.64 19.95
C SER A 190 -17.21 -9.43 19.23
N VAL A 191 -17.12 -8.34 18.47
CA VAL A 191 -15.90 -7.80 17.87
C VAL A 191 -15.87 -6.29 18.08
N LYS A 192 -14.67 -5.72 18.27
CA LYS A 192 -14.50 -4.29 18.52
C LYS A 192 -13.76 -3.64 17.37
N LEU A 193 -14.38 -2.66 16.72
CA LEU A 193 -13.82 -1.95 15.59
C LEU A 193 -13.47 -0.51 15.99
N ALA A 194 -12.29 -0.04 15.61
CA ALA A 194 -12.03 1.39 15.49
C ALA A 194 -12.30 1.82 14.05
N VAL A 195 -13.06 2.90 13.85
CA VAL A 195 -13.40 3.41 12.52
C VAL A 195 -12.85 4.83 12.38
N TYR A 196 -12.08 5.07 11.33
CA TYR A 196 -11.44 6.36 11.03
C TYR A 196 -11.62 6.76 9.57
N SER A 197 -11.47 8.04 9.29
CA SER A 197 -11.33 8.64 7.97
C SER A 197 -10.65 10.00 8.10
N CYS A 198 -10.34 10.66 6.98
CA CYS A 198 -10.00 12.08 6.92
C CYS A 198 -8.83 12.45 7.84
N SER A 199 -7.71 11.77 7.66
CA SER A 199 -6.51 11.90 8.48
C SER A 199 -5.54 12.93 7.91
N ASN A 200 -5.99 14.18 7.81
CA ASN A 200 -5.19 15.26 7.24
C ASN A 200 -3.95 15.59 8.11
N TYR A 201 -2.75 15.25 7.64
CA TYR A 201 -1.49 15.38 8.38
C TYR A 201 -1.22 16.79 8.96
N PRO A 202 -1.29 17.88 8.18
CA PRO A 202 -1.13 19.25 8.70
C PRO A 202 -2.26 19.72 9.62
N ALA A 203 -3.42 19.05 9.67
CA ALA A 203 -4.56 19.49 10.50
C ALA A 203 -4.39 19.17 12.00
N GLY A 204 -3.49 18.25 12.37
CA GLY A 204 -3.21 17.95 13.76
C GLY A 204 -2.50 16.63 13.99
N PHE A 205 -2.17 16.36 15.25
CA PHE A 205 -1.60 15.09 15.67
C PHE A 205 -2.64 13.97 15.67
N PHE A 206 -2.25 12.78 15.23
CA PHE A 206 -3.11 11.61 15.13
C PHE A 206 -3.31 10.90 16.48
N ASN A 207 -3.70 11.67 17.50
CA ASN A 207 -3.96 11.20 18.86
C ASN A 207 -5.10 10.18 18.92
N ALA A 208 -6.09 10.27 18.01
CA ALA A 208 -7.19 9.32 17.93
C ALA A 208 -6.69 7.88 17.72
N TYR A 209 -5.76 7.67 16.77
CA TYR A 209 -5.10 6.39 16.54
C TYR A 209 -4.32 5.93 17.77
N GLY A 210 -3.52 6.82 18.36
CA GLY A 210 -2.73 6.51 19.56
C GLY A 210 -3.59 6.13 20.77
N ASN A 211 -4.77 6.71 20.92
CA ASN A 211 -5.69 6.42 22.02
C ASN A 211 -6.26 4.99 21.95
N ALA A 212 -6.61 4.51 20.74
CA ALA A 212 -7.07 3.13 20.58
C ALA A 212 -5.97 2.13 20.95
N VAL A 213 -4.71 2.42 20.60
CA VAL A 213 -3.55 1.63 20.99
C VAL A 213 -3.35 1.65 22.50
N ASN A 214 -3.34 2.84 23.12
CA ASN A 214 -3.11 2.99 24.56
C ASN A 214 -4.17 2.26 25.42
N LYS A 215 -5.41 2.21 24.95
CA LYS A 215 -6.52 1.51 25.62
C LYS A 215 -6.53 0.00 25.33
N ASP A 216 -5.78 -0.44 24.33
CA ASP A 216 -5.76 -1.81 23.81
C ASP A 216 -7.16 -2.43 23.65
N SER A 217 -8.09 -1.64 23.12
CA SER A 217 -9.53 -1.87 23.28
C SER A 217 -10.25 -2.33 22.01
N VAL A 218 -9.54 -2.52 20.91
CA VAL A 218 -10.11 -2.87 19.60
C VAL A 218 -9.45 -4.11 19.01
N ASP A 219 -10.19 -4.85 18.21
CA ASP A 219 -9.70 -6.03 17.49
C ASP A 219 -9.16 -5.66 16.11
N TYR A 220 -9.85 -4.74 15.41
CA TYR A 220 -9.55 -4.35 14.04
C TYR A 220 -9.71 -2.83 13.84
N VAL A 221 -8.98 -2.28 12.87
CA VAL A 221 -9.14 -0.90 12.42
C VAL A 221 -9.80 -0.91 11.04
N VAL A 222 -10.85 -0.12 10.86
CA VAL A 222 -11.48 0.16 9.56
C VAL A 222 -11.16 1.60 9.19
N HIS A 223 -10.62 1.83 8.00
CA HIS A 223 -10.33 3.17 7.49
C HIS A 223 -11.17 3.44 6.24
N LEU A 224 -11.95 4.52 6.24
CA LEU A 224 -12.99 4.77 5.23
C LEU A 224 -12.55 5.69 4.08
N GLY A 225 -11.27 6.06 4.03
CA GLY A 225 -10.70 6.93 3.00
C GLY A 225 -10.10 8.21 3.58
N ASP A 226 -9.43 8.96 2.73
CA ASP A 226 -8.63 10.14 3.08
C ASP A 226 -7.54 9.82 4.12
N TYR A 227 -6.82 8.72 3.88
CA TYR A 227 -5.63 8.33 4.66
C TYR A 227 -4.49 9.32 4.43
N ILE A 228 -4.42 9.88 3.23
CA ILE A 228 -3.58 11.02 2.87
C ILE A 228 -4.45 12.15 2.29
N TYR A 229 -3.86 13.33 2.19
CA TYR A 229 -4.31 14.44 1.36
C TYR A 229 -3.21 14.79 0.37
N GLU A 230 -3.56 15.35 -0.78
CA GLU A 230 -2.72 15.63 -1.94
C GLU A 230 -2.00 16.99 -1.90
N TYR A 231 -2.53 17.92 -1.11
CA TYR A 231 -2.13 19.32 -1.14
C TYR A 231 -0.81 19.67 -0.43
N GLU A 232 -0.27 20.84 -0.73
CA GLU A 232 0.78 21.50 0.08
C GLU A 232 0.27 22.04 1.42
N ASP A 233 1.21 22.35 2.33
CA ASP A 233 0.89 23.03 3.59
C ASP A 233 0.24 24.40 3.33
N GLY A 234 -0.81 24.71 4.08
CA GLY A 234 -1.54 25.96 3.97
C GLY A 234 -2.67 25.97 2.94
N HIS A 235 -2.74 25.00 2.03
CA HIS A 235 -3.89 24.86 1.13
C HIS A 235 -5.11 24.29 1.87
N TYR A 236 -4.94 23.13 2.51
CA TYR A 236 -5.97 22.49 3.32
C TYR A 236 -5.37 22.01 4.65
N GLY A 237 -5.31 22.91 5.64
CA GLY A 237 -4.63 22.68 6.92
C GLY A 237 -3.33 23.47 7.04
N TRP A 238 -2.85 23.69 8.28
CA TRP A 238 -1.64 24.48 8.55
C TRP A 238 -0.75 23.77 9.59
N GLY A 239 0.23 23.03 9.09
CA GLY A 239 1.14 22.20 9.85
C GLY A 239 2.41 22.89 10.32
N HIS A 240 2.78 24.05 9.76
CA HIS A 240 4.05 24.75 10.05
C HIS A 240 4.32 24.92 11.55
N SER A 241 3.33 25.42 12.30
CA SER A 241 3.46 25.65 13.75
C SER A 241 3.63 24.37 14.59
N MET A 242 3.25 23.21 14.03
CA MET A 242 3.35 21.90 14.67
C MET A 242 4.53 21.08 14.15
N GLY A 243 5.29 21.59 13.18
CA GLY A 243 6.32 20.81 12.48
C GLY A 243 5.72 19.65 11.65
N ARG A 244 4.48 19.81 11.18
CA ARG A 244 3.71 18.79 10.44
C ARG A 244 3.48 19.18 8.99
N ILE A 245 4.56 19.52 8.30
CA ILE A 245 4.53 19.89 6.88
C ILE A 245 4.46 18.58 6.07
N PRO A 246 3.43 18.38 5.21
CA PRO A 246 3.39 17.25 4.29
C PRO A 246 4.55 17.33 3.28
N LEU A 247 5.15 16.19 2.93
CA LEU A 247 6.19 16.12 1.91
C LEU A 247 5.70 15.29 0.70
N PRO A 248 6.09 15.67 -0.54
CA PRO A 248 6.67 16.98 -0.86
C PRO A 248 5.67 18.09 -0.52
N ASN A 249 6.16 19.30 -0.24
CA ASN A 249 5.31 20.43 0.13
C ASN A 249 4.79 21.14 -1.12
N GLU A 250 4.03 20.39 -1.91
CA GLU A 250 3.40 20.77 -3.17
C GLU A 250 2.17 19.87 -3.40
N GLU A 251 1.38 20.17 -4.43
CA GLU A 251 0.33 19.28 -4.94
C GLU A 251 0.97 18.01 -5.54
N ILE A 252 0.57 16.83 -5.05
CA ILE A 252 1.17 15.55 -5.50
C ILE A 252 0.51 15.04 -6.80
N VAL A 253 1.33 14.72 -7.80
CA VAL A 253 0.87 14.22 -9.11
C VAL A 253 1.68 13.02 -9.61
N SER A 254 2.96 12.94 -9.23
CA SER A 254 3.88 11.89 -9.63
C SER A 254 3.85 10.69 -8.67
N LEU A 255 4.36 9.54 -9.12
CA LEU A 255 4.48 8.36 -8.26
C LEU A 255 5.40 8.62 -7.05
N TYR A 256 6.49 9.36 -7.24
CA TYR A 256 7.36 9.79 -6.13
C TYR A 256 6.56 10.61 -5.12
N ASP A 257 5.78 11.57 -5.58
CA ASP A 257 5.03 12.48 -4.70
C ASP A 257 4.05 11.70 -3.81
N TYR A 258 3.29 10.75 -4.38
CA TYR A 258 2.38 9.89 -3.60
C TYR A 258 3.11 8.98 -2.61
N ARG A 259 4.23 8.35 -3.02
CA ARG A 259 5.06 7.53 -2.12
C ARG A 259 5.60 8.36 -0.95
N LYS A 260 6.09 9.56 -1.25
CA LYS A 260 6.61 10.51 -0.26
C LYS A 260 5.50 11.03 0.66
N ARG A 261 4.29 11.23 0.14
CA ARG A 261 3.13 11.63 0.95
C ARG A 261 2.70 10.55 1.93
N HIS A 262 2.63 9.29 1.48
CA HIS A 262 2.39 8.13 2.34
C HIS A 262 3.49 7.99 3.41
N ALA A 263 4.76 8.12 3.00
CA ALA A 263 5.90 8.11 3.92
C ALA A 263 5.76 9.17 5.02
N THR A 264 5.42 10.40 4.64
CA THR A 264 5.22 11.51 5.58
C THR A 264 4.10 11.22 6.57
N HIS A 265 2.93 10.76 6.10
CA HIS A 265 1.83 10.39 6.99
C HIS A 265 2.23 9.28 7.98
N ARG A 266 3.00 8.30 7.52
CA ARG A 266 3.51 7.17 8.32
C ARG A 266 4.57 7.56 9.35
N THR A 267 5.05 8.81 9.37
CA THR A 267 5.96 9.31 10.42
C THR A 267 5.24 9.67 11.73
N ASP A 268 3.92 9.83 11.69
CA ASP A 268 3.16 10.14 12.90
C ASP A 268 3.17 8.96 13.90
N ALA A 269 3.50 9.26 15.17
CA ALA A 269 3.66 8.26 16.22
C ALA A 269 2.36 7.53 16.63
N GLY A 270 1.20 8.17 16.53
CA GLY A 270 -0.11 7.55 16.77
C GLY A 270 -0.47 6.56 15.67
N LEU A 271 -0.29 6.98 14.42
CA LEU A 271 -0.54 6.13 13.25
C LEU A 271 0.44 4.96 13.16
N TYR A 272 1.73 5.22 13.36
CA TYR A 272 2.79 4.21 13.43
C TYR A 272 2.43 3.10 14.43
N ARG A 273 2.05 3.48 15.66
CA ARG A 273 1.70 2.52 16.71
C ARG A 273 0.40 1.77 16.40
N SER A 274 -0.56 2.40 15.76
CA SER A 274 -1.81 1.75 15.36
C SER A 274 -1.56 0.66 14.31
N HIS A 275 -0.77 0.96 13.27
CA HIS A 275 -0.35 -0.03 12.28
C HIS A 275 0.45 -1.17 12.89
N GLN A 276 1.33 -0.88 13.85
CA GLN A 276 2.10 -1.90 14.55
C GLN A 276 1.21 -2.82 15.41
N SER A 277 0.06 -2.35 15.89
CA SER A 277 -0.71 -3.01 16.96
C SER A 277 -1.97 -3.75 16.50
N PHE A 278 -2.55 -3.35 15.37
CA PHE A 278 -3.84 -3.88 14.92
C PHE A 278 -3.81 -4.24 13.43
N PRO A 279 -4.58 -5.25 12.99
CA PRO A 279 -4.89 -5.45 11.58
C PRO A 279 -5.84 -4.35 11.06
N TRP A 280 -5.49 -3.76 9.92
CA TRP A 280 -6.29 -2.73 9.24
C TRP A 280 -7.09 -3.29 8.07
N ILE A 281 -8.30 -2.76 7.88
CA ILE A 281 -9.18 -2.99 6.73
C ILE A 281 -9.48 -1.62 6.10
N PRO A 282 -8.57 -1.08 5.28
CA PRO A 282 -8.73 0.25 4.70
C PRO A 282 -9.43 0.22 3.33
N THR A 283 -10.11 1.30 2.99
CA THR A 283 -10.47 1.67 1.62
C THR A 283 -9.99 3.11 1.36
N TRP A 284 -10.05 3.55 0.11
CA TRP A 284 -9.81 4.93 -0.29
C TRP A 284 -11.12 5.72 -0.39
N ASP A 285 -11.02 7.04 -0.32
CA ASP A 285 -12.00 7.98 -0.86
C ASP A 285 -11.31 8.80 -1.97
N ASP A 286 -11.55 10.12 -2.05
CA ASP A 286 -11.03 10.94 -3.14
C ASP A 286 -9.61 11.43 -2.92
N HIS A 287 -9.25 11.84 -1.70
CA HIS A 287 -7.94 12.43 -1.40
C HIS A 287 -6.75 11.46 -1.47
N GLU A 288 -7.00 10.15 -1.59
CA GLU A 288 -5.96 9.21 -2.04
C GLU A 288 -5.46 9.51 -3.47
N VAL A 289 -6.28 10.14 -4.31
CA VAL A 289 -5.93 10.57 -5.66
C VAL A 289 -5.92 12.11 -5.72
N ALA A 290 -7.10 12.72 -5.64
CA ALA A 290 -7.32 14.17 -5.72
C ALA A 290 -8.77 14.46 -5.32
N ASP A 291 -9.02 15.62 -4.73
CA ASP A 291 -10.34 16.07 -4.29
C ASP A 291 -11.44 15.85 -5.34
N ASN A 292 -12.56 15.27 -4.90
CA ASN A 292 -13.71 14.91 -5.70
C ASN A 292 -13.38 14.09 -6.97
N VAL A 293 -12.37 13.21 -6.91
CA VAL A 293 -12.08 12.28 -8.01
C VAL A 293 -13.32 11.45 -8.38
N TRP A 294 -13.48 11.24 -9.68
CA TRP A 294 -14.44 10.35 -10.31
C TRP A 294 -13.75 9.62 -11.46
N LYS A 295 -14.48 8.79 -12.22
CA LYS A 295 -13.83 7.88 -13.17
C LYS A 295 -12.96 8.57 -14.23
N ALA A 296 -13.27 9.81 -14.62
CA ALA A 296 -12.54 10.55 -15.65
C ALA A 296 -12.13 11.99 -15.24
N GLY A 297 -12.00 12.29 -13.94
CA GLY A 297 -11.55 13.62 -13.50
C GLY A 297 -11.51 13.75 -11.98
N SER A 298 -11.23 14.96 -11.50
CA SER A 298 -11.27 15.45 -10.12
C SER A 298 -11.69 16.93 -10.13
N ALA A 299 -11.75 17.58 -8.96
CA ALA A 299 -12.04 19.02 -8.87
C ALA A 299 -10.96 19.86 -9.59
N GLY A 300 -9.70 19.44 -9.47
CA GLY A 300 -8.54 20.11 -10.10
C GLY A 300 -8.27 19.68 -11.55
N MET A 301 -8.65 18.46 -11.94
CA MET A 301 -8.35 17.88 -13.26
C MET A 301 -9.60 17.42 -14.00
N ASN A 302 -9.87 17.98 -15.17
CA ASN A 302 -11.09 17.68 -15.94
C ASN A 302 -10.82 17.19 -17.37
N ASN A 303 -9.69 16.52 -17.59
CA ASN A 303 -9.29 15.99 -18.91
C ASN A 303 -9.26 17.04 -20.03
N SER A 304 -8.97 18.30 -19.69
CA SER A 304 -8.73 19.38 -20.64
C SER A 304 -7.24 19.59 -20.89
N GLU A 305 -6.90 20.18 -22.04
CA GLU A 305 -5.52 20.61 -22.34
C GLU A 305 -4.99 21.57 -21.28
N ASP A 306 -5.83 22.48 -20.78
CA ASP A 306 -5.46 23.40 -19.69
C ASP A 306 -5.07 22.64 -18.42
N SER A 307 -5.92 21.71 -17.96
CA SER A 307 -5.60 20.89 -16.77
C SER A 307 -4.31 20.07 -16.96
N PHE A 308 -4.09 19.53 -18.15
CA PHE A 308 -2.86 18.78 -18.45
C PHE A 308 -1.61 19.66 -18.36
N VAL A 309 -1.65 20.89 -18.89
CA VAL A 309 -0.52 21.82 -18.84
C VAL A 309 -0.25 22.31 -17.42
N ARG A 310 -1.28 22.65 -16.64
CA ARG A 310 -1.13 23.12 -15.25
C ARG A 310 -0.53 22.04 -14.34
N GLU A 311 -0.88 20.77 -14.55
CA GLU A 311 -0.43 19.63 -13.75
C GLU A 311 0.91 19.05 -14.27
N GLY A 312 1.71 19.85 -14.97
CA GLY A 312 3.05 19.45 -15.41
C GLY A 312 3.08 18.38 -16.51
N GLY A 313 2.01 18.26 -17.30
CA GLY A 313 1.90 17.26 -18.37
C GLY A 313 1.50 15.87 -17.88
N VAL A 314 0.85 15.78 -16.72
CA VAL A 314 0.27 14.53 -16.19
C VAL A 314 -1.22 14.49 -16.53
N SER A 315 -1.69 13.38 -17.13
CA SER A 315 -3.12 13.16 -17.38
C SER A 315 -3.83 12.65 -16.11
N THR A 316 -5.16 12.80 -16.04
CA THR A 316 -5.97 12.27 -14.93
C THR A 316 -5.73 10.78 -14.71
N ASP A 317 -5.72 9.99 -15.79
CA ASP A 317 -5.50 8.55 -15.71
C ASP A 317 -4.11 8.25 -15.17
N GLN A 318 -3.09 9.00 -15.60
CA GLN A 318 -1.73 8.81 -15.11
C GLN A 318 -1.59 9.18 -13.62
N ARG A 319 -2.22 10.26 -13.17
CA ARG A 319 -2.26 10.64 -11.74
C ARG A 319 -2.96 9.57 -10.90
N LYS A 320 -4.11 9.09 -11.35
CA LYS A 320 -4.84 7.96 -10.73
C LYS A 320 -3.98 6.71 -10.64
N MET A 321 -3.26 6.36 -11.70
CA MET A 321 -2.33 5.22 -11.69
C MET A 321 -1.20 5.39 -10.67
N ASN A 322 -0.62 6.59 -10.57
CA ASN A 322 0.44 6.89 -9.60
C ASN A 322 -0.07 6.73 -8.16
N ALA A 323 -1.24 7.31 -7.86
CA ALA A 323 -1.91 7.23 -6.58
C ALA A 323 -2.22 5.79 -6.17
N VAL A 324 -2.90 5.03 -7.03
CA VAL A 324 -3.29 3.64 -6.75
C VAL A 324 -2.07 2.77 -6.55
N ARG A 325 -1.02 2.93 -7.37
CA ARG A 325 0.23 2.20 -7.18
C ARG A 325 0.85 2.46 -5.81
N ALA A 326 0.99 3.72 -5.42
CA ALA A 326 1.53 4.08 -4.11
C ALA A 326 0.66 3.50 -2.97
N TYR A 327 -0.66 3.57 -3.10
CA TYR A 327 -1.60 3.01 -2.12
C TYR A 327 -1.40 1.49 -1.94
N PHE A 328 -1.30 0.73 -3.04
CA PHE A 328 -1.02 -0.71 -2.97
C PHE A 328 0.39 -1.02 -2.46
N GLU A 329 1.39 -0.18 -2.72
CA GLU A 329 2.73 -0.38 -2.15
C GLU A 329 2.76 -0.13 -0.64
N TRP A 330 2.04 0.89 -0.16
CA TRP A 330 2.15 1.44 1.20
C TRP A 330 1.08 0.98 2.20
N MET A 331 -0.07 0.48 1.74
CA MET A 331 -1.15 0.00 2.60
C MET A 331 -1.10 -1.52 2.77
N PRO A 332 -1.42 -2.07 3.96
CA PRO A 332 -1.36 -3.51 4.24
C PRO A 332 -2.59 -4.27 3.68
N ILE A 333 -2.98 -3.99 2.43
CA ILE A 333 -4.10 -4.64 1.74
C ILE A 333 -3.61 -5.76 0.83
N ARG A 334 -4.45 -6.79 0.63
CA ARG A 334 -4.22 -7.78 -0.43
C ARG A 334 -4.31 -7.11 -1.79
N GLN A 335 -3.64 -7.71 -2.78
CA GLN A 335 -4.06 -7.50 -4.15
C GLN A 335 -5.47 -8.06 -4.29
N VAL A 336 -6.40 -7.18 -4.62
CA VAL A 336 -7.74 -7.57 -5.06
C VAL A 336 -7.65 -7.84 -6.56
N ASP A 337 -8.62 -8.53 -7.16
CA ASP A 337 -8.69 -8.71 -8.61
C ASP A 337 -8.74 -7.35 -9.32
N MET A 338 -7.57 -6.83 -9.67
CA MET A 338 -7.47 -5.56 -10.38
C MET A 338 -7.56 -5.90 -11.84
N ASP A 339 -8.77 -5.90 -12.36
CA ASP A 339 -8.97 -5.77 -13.79
C ASP A 339 -8.37 -4.44 -14.32
N ASP A 340 -8.64 -4.12 -15.58
CA ASP A 340 -8.17 -2.87 -16.18
C ASP A 340 -8.71 -1.60 -15.47
N ASN A 341 -9.61 -1.72 -14.49
CA ASN A 341 -10.33 -0.60 -13.86
C ASN A 341 -9.96 -0.35 -12.39
N LEU A 342 -8.89 -0.94 -11.85
CA LEU A 342 -8.33 -0.63 -10.52
C LEU A 342 -9.29 -0.85 -9.32
N ARG A 343 -9.41 -2.08 -8.86
CA ARG A 343 -10.35 -2.52 -7.81
C ARG A 343 -9.77 -2.52 -6.39
N VAL A 344 -10.54 -2.00 -5.41
CA VAL A 344 -10.25 -2.14 -3.96
C VAL A 344 -11.36 -2.82 -3.14
N TRP A 345 -12.60 -2.91 -3.66
CA TRP A 345 -13.74 -3.45 -2.90
C TRP A 345 -13.64 -4.96 -2.69
N ARG A 346 -14.00 -5.40 -1.48
CA ARG A 346 -13.83 -6.77 -0.98
C ARG A 346 -14.71 -7.00 0.26
N SER A 347 -14.88 -8.25 0.68
CA SER A 347 -15.75 -8.59 1.80
C SER A 347 -15.05 -9.47 2.83
N PHE A 348 -15.43 -9.31 4.09
CA PHE A 348 -14.87 -10.04 5.23
C PHE A 348 -15.99 -10.63 6.08
N ALA A 349 -15.94 -11.95 6.30
CA ALA A 349 -16.89 -12.63 7.18
C ALA A 349 -16.32 -12.70 8.60
N PHE A 350 -17.04 -12.12 9.58
CA PHE A 350 -16.70 -12.20 11.00
C PHE A 350 -17.51 -13.31 11.66
N GLY A 351 -17.28 -14.56 11.23
CA GLY A 351 -18.11 -15.69 11.63
C GLY A 351 -19.55 -15.51 11.18
N ASP A 352 -20.51 -15.86 12.04
CA ASP A 352 -21.95 -15.61 11.83
C ASP A 352 -22.38 -14.24 12.40
N LEU A 353 -21.46 -13.44 12.95
CA LEU A 353 -21.79 -12.19 13.65
C LEU A 353 -22.12 -11.05 12.68
N LEU A 354 -21.25 -10.81 11.70
CA LEU A 354 -21.45 -9.79 10.66
C LEU A 354 -20.61 -10.10 9.41
N ASP A 355 -21.11 -9.65 8.26
CA ASP A 355 -20.33 -9.52 7.02
C ASP A 355 -19.98 -8.04 6.83
N LEU A 356 -18.69 -7.73 6.70
CA LEU A 356 -18.20 -6.39 6.38
C LEU A 356 -17.91 -6.31 4.89
N ILE A 357 -18.69 -5.48 4.18
CA ILE A 357 -18.52 -5.23 2.74
C ILE A 357 -17.80 -3.89 2.59
N VAL A 358 -16.56 -3.94 2.11
CA VAL A 358 -15.76 -2.76 1.79
C VAL A 358 -16.06 -2.37 0.35
N LEU A 359 -16.55 -1.15 0.15
CA LEU A 359 -16.96 -0.61 -1.15
C LEU A 359 -15.88 0.32 -1.72
N ASP A 360 -15.87 0.45 -3.05
CA ASP A 360 -15.31 1.59 -3.77
C ASP A 360 -16.44 2.47 -4.27
N THR A 361 -16.38 3.77 -3.99
CA THR A 361 -17.37 4.75 -4.44
C THR A 361 -16.73 5.93 -5.17
N ARG A 362 -15.48 5.79 -5.62
CA ARG A 362 -14.67 6.86 -6.23
C ARG A 362 -13.96 6.39 -7.48
N VAL A 363 -12.90 5.61 -7.30
CA VAL A 363 -11.84 5.46 -8.30
C VAL A 363 -12.29 4.57 -9.45
N TYR A 364 -13.05 3.51 -9.13
CA TYR A 364 -13.44 2.47 -10.07
C TYR A 364 -14.37 2.97 -11.19
N ASP A 365 -15.59 3.41 -10.87
CA ASP A 365 -16.59 3.75 -11.89
C ASP A 365 -17.56 4.88 -11.49
N ARG A 366 -17.20 5.69 -10.49
CA ARG A 366 -18.04 6.81 -10.07
C ARG A 366 -18.28 7.74 -11.25
N SER A 367 -19.55 8.00 -11.54
CA SER A 367 -19.97 9.02 -12.51
C SER A 367 -19.58 10.42 -12.04
N ILE A 368 -19.56 11.40 -12.96
CA ILE A 368 -19.24 12.79 -12.61
C ILE A 368 -20.00 13.25 -11.36
N THR A 369 -19.27 13.86 -10.44
CA THR A 369 -19.77 14.37 -9.15
C THR A 369 -19.72 15.90 -9.15
N ASP A 370 -20.16 16.53 -8.05
CA ASP A 370 -19.97 17.97 -7.87
C ASP A 370 -18.46 18.29 -7.77
N LEU A 371 -18.00 19.18 -8.64
CA LEU A 371 -16.62 19.67 -8.76
C LEU A 371 -16.56 21.17 -8.45
N TYR A 372 -17.53 21.69 -7.70
CA TYR A 372 -17.75 23.09 -7.32
C TYR A 372 -18.24 24.01 -8.46
N TRP A 373 -17.81 23.78 -9.71
CA TRP A 373 -18.18 24.61 -10.87
C TRP A 373 -19.31 24.00 -11.72
N ASN A 374 -19.65 22.73 -11.52
CA ASN A 374 -20.63 21.99 -12.32
C ASN A 374 -21.91 21.63 -11.56
N SER A 375 -22.15 22.16 -10.35
CA SER A 375 -23.29 21.78 -9.51
C SER A 375 -24.65 21.86 -10.24
N PRO A 376 -24.96 22.91 -11.04
CA PRO A 376 -26.23 22.94 -11.81
C PRO A 376 -26.36 21.80 -12.82
N TYR A 377 -25.25 21.38 -13.43
CA TYR A 377 -25.25 20.24 -14.36
C TYR A 377 -25.47 18.93 -13.62
N VAL A 378 -24.74 18.72 -12.51
CA VAL A 378 -24.89 17.51 -11.67
C VAL A 378 -26.31 17.38 -11.13
N ASP A 379 -26.94 18.50 -10.75
CA ASP A 379 -28.34 18.55 -10.32
C ASP A 379 -29.31 18.17 -11.44
N ALA A 380 -29.07 18.67 -12.66
CA ALA A 380 -29.89 18.34 -13.83
C ALA A 380 -29.87 16.85 -14.18
N ILE A 381 -28.72 16.17 -13.99
CA ILE A 381 -28.55 14.75 -14.31
C ILE A 381 -28.72 13.82 -13.10
N ARG A 382 -29.07 14.32 -11.90
CA ARG A 382 -29.07 13.52 -10.65
C ARG A 382 -29.98 12.30 -10.65
N ALA A 383 -31.07 12.34 -11.42
CA ALA A 383 -32.04 11.27 -11.51
C ALA A 383 -31.82 10.34 -12.73
N GLU A 384 -30.76 10.55 -13.52
CA GLU A 384 -30.47 9.70 -14.66
C GLU A 384 -30.04 8.29 -14.22
N ALA A 385 -30.76 7.27 -14.69
CA ALA A 385 -30.49 5.87 -14.36
C ALA A 385 -29.15 5.34 -14.90
N SER A 386 -28.52 6.06 -15.82
CA SER A 386 -27.17 5.75 -16.35
C SER A 386 -26.05 6.13 -15.37
N ARG A 387 -26.33 6.92 -14.34
CA ARG A 387 -25.34 7.28 -13.33
C ARG A 387 -25.16 6.14 -12.35
N SER A 388 -23.90 5.83 -12.08
CA SER A 388 -23.51 4.89 -11.03
C SER A 388 -22.46 5.48 -10.10
N LEU A 389 -22.53 5.05 -8.84
CA LEU A 389 -21.55 5.35 -7.78
C LEU A 389 -20.45 4.30 -7.73
N MET A 390 -20.80 3.02 -7.95
CA MET A 390 -19.92 1.86 -7.73
C MET A 390 -19.58 1.10 -9.03
N GLY A 391 -20.41 1.26 -10.06
CA GLY A 391 -20.35 0.50 -11.30
C GLY A 391 -21.08 -0.85 -11.21
N PRO A 392 -21.50 -1.41 -12.36
CA PRO A 392 -22.34 -2.61 -12.41
C PRO A 392 -21.66 -3.85 -11.84
N ARG A 393 -20.32 -3.96 -11.89
CA ARG A 393 -19.58 -5.12 -11.36
C ARG A 393 -19.55 -5.21 -9.84
N GLN A 394 -19.70 -4.08 -9.15
CA GLN A 394 -19.75 -4.03 -7.69
C GLN A 394 -21.21 -4.05 -7.19
N GLU A 395 -22.15 -3.55 -7.99
CA GLU A 395 -23.58 -3.61 -7.71
C GLU A 395 -24.20 -5.01 -7.87
N SER A 396 -23.62 -5.84 -8.77
CA SER A 396 -24.01 -7.24 -8.99
C SER A 396 -23.38 -8.19 -7.99
#